data_AF-A0A7X3H320-F1
#
_entry.id   AF-A0A7X3H320-F1
#
_cell.length_a   1.000
_cell.length_b   1.000
_cell.length_c   1.000
_cell.angle_alpha   90.00
_cell.angle_beta   90.00
_cell.angle_gamma   90.00
#
_symmetry.space_group_name_H-M   'P 1'
#
loop_
_entity.id
_entity.type
_entity.pdbx_description
1 polymer ?
#
loop_
_entity_poly.entity_id
_entity_poly.type
_entity_poly.pdbx_seq_one_letter_code
_entity_poly.pdbx_strand_id
1 'polypeptide(L)'
;MASRTFEFCTLQFFNQWLEKEAGYFEGLASFEIDKQRQALLGAGGHFRVARNLPTKYEESRKLERYEPVLDILNKLGPVTHKNVTSIVSDTQQRISSEYGNRNVLSLTTKFMWLKFRSPVRIYDRQARIALGTKPGDFAAFNEAFSSCYARFQEQIEQACGNLSKVIPYSVEPTMKEYELRSLVSTKWFQERILDIYLWNQGSK
;
A
#
# COMPACT_ATOMS: atom_id res chain seq x y z
N MET A 1 -15.21 -0.64 -21.47
CA MET A 1 -13.89 -1.25 -21.17
C MET A 1 -14.10 -2.56 -20.43
N ALA A 2 -13.37 -3.62 -20.79
CA ALA A 2 -13.47 -4.91 -20.11
C ALA A 2 -13.11 -4.78 -18.63
N SER A 3 -13.93 -5.37 -17.74
CA SER A 3 -13.61 -5.44 -16.32
C SER A 3 -12.34 -6.28 -16.14
N ARG A 4 -11.33 -5.75 -15.44
CA ARG A 4 -10.13 -6.54 -15.09
C ARG A 4 -10.54 -7.68 -14.16
N THR A 5 -10.03 -8.89 -14.41
CA THR A 5 -10.27 -10.07 -13.57
C THR A 5 -9.24 -10.16 -12.44
N PHE A 6 -9.44 -11.05 -11.48
CA PHE A 6 -8.47 -11.28 -10.42
C PHE A 6 -7.16 -11.87 -10.96
N GLU A 7 -7.18 -12.73 -11.98
CA GLU A 7 -5.96 -13.27 -12.61
C GLU A 7 -5.08 -12.15 -13.17
N PHE A 8 -5.70 -11.18 -13.87
CA PHE A 8 -5.00 -10.01 -14.36
C PHE A 8 -4.40 -9.19 -13.21
N CYS A 9 -5.20 -8.92 -12.16
CA CYS A 9 -4.75 -8.13 -11.01
C CYS A 9 -3.64 -8.83 -10.23
N THR A 10 -3.69 -10.16 -10.13
CA THR A 10 -2.66 -10.99 -9.49
C THR A 10 -1.33 -10.91 -10.22
N LEU A 11 -1.32 -11.12 -11.55
CA LEU A 11 -0.09 -10.99 -12.34
C LEU A 11 0.44 -9.55 -12.33
N GLN A 12 -0.45 -8.56 -12.45
CA GLN A 12 -0.08 -7.15 -12.36
C GLN A 12 0.57 -6.84 -11.01
N PHE A 13 -0.04 -7.28 -9.91
CA PHE A 13 0.51 -7.02 -8.58
C PHE A 13 1.83 -7.73 -8.38
N PHE A 14 1.93 -9.00 -8.78
CA PHE A 14 3.14 -9.78 -8.64
C PHE A 14 4.34 -9.08 -9.30
N ASN A 15 4.19 -8.64 -10.55
CA ASN A 15 5.24 -7.88 -11.24
C ASN A 15 5.56 -6.57 -10.51
N GLN A 16 4.53 -5.81 -10.11
CA GLN A 16 4.70 -4.56 -9.37
C GLN A 16 5.43 -4.74 -8.02
N TRP A 17 5.17 -5.85 -7.34
CA TRP A 17 5.83 -6.19 -6.09
C TRP A 17 7.32 -6.44 -6.31
N LEU A 18 7.65 -7.34 -7.24
CA LEU A 18 9.04 -7.72 -7.52
C LEU A 18 9.87 -6.57 -8.08
N GLU A 19 9.32 -5.74 -8.96
CA GLU A 19 10.06 -4.62 -9.55
C GLU A 19 10.32 -3.48 -8.57
N LYS A 20 9.41 -3.26 -7.60
CA LYS A 20 9.35 -1.99 -6.84
C LYS A 20 9.02 -2.17 -5.38
N GLU A 21 7.80 -2.64 -5.08
CA GLU A 21 7.27 -2.54 -3.71
C GLU A 21 8.04 -3.42 -2.70
N ALA A 22 8.63 -4.54 -3.14
CA ALA A 22 9.53 -5.36 -2.32
C ALA A 22 10.76 -4.57 -1.86
N GLY A 23 11.43 -3.88 -2.78
CA GLY A 23 12.61 -3.06 -2.46
C GLY A 23 12.28 -1.88 -1.53
N TYR A 24 11.10 -1.27 -1.67
CA TYR A 24 10.66 -0.22 -0.73
C TYR A 24 10.32 -0.78 0.66
N PHE A 25 9.70 -1.96 0.72
CA PHE A 25 9.43 -2.66 1.97
C PHE A 25 10.74 -3.00 2.70
N GLU A 26 11.70 -3.60 2.01
CA GLU A 26 13.01 -3.95 2.57
C GLU A 26 13.80 -2.71 3.00
N GLY A 27 13.81 -1.67 2.18
CA GLY A 27 14.48 -0.41 2.52
C GLY A 27 13.90 0.26 3.76
N LEU A 28 12.58 0.22 3.95
CA LEU A 28 11.92 0.73 5.17
C LEU A 28 12.14 -0.12 6.41
N ALA A 29 12.44 -1.40 6.25
CA ALA A 29 12.79 -2.32 7.33
C ALA A 29 14.27 -2.24 7.75
N SER A 30 15.12 -1.56 6.97
CA SER A 30 16.53 -1.33 7.27
C SER A 30 16.75 -0.62 8.61
N PHE A 31 17.90 -0.83 9.25
CA PHE A 31 18.34 -0.03 10.41
C PHE A 31 18.97 1.32 10.01
N GLU A 32 19.33 1.49 8.74
CA GLU A 32 19.94 2.71 8.22
C GLU A 32 18.87 3.73 7.79
N ILE A 33 18.87 4.90 8.44
CA ILE A 33 17.94 6.00 8.16
C ILE A 33 17.97 6.43 6.69
N ASP A 34 19.16 6.49 6.07
CA ASP A 34 19.28 6.86 4.66
C ASP A 34 18.57 5.87 3.74
N LYS A 35 18.68 4.56 3.99
CA LYS A 35 17.96 3.53 3.22
C LYS A 35 16.45 3.65 3.40
N GLN A 36 15.98 3.89 4.62
CA GLN A 36 14.56 4.11 4.88
C GLN A 36 14.04 5.36 4.15
N ARG A 37 14.81 6.46 4.16
CA ARG A 37 14.46 7.70 3.47
C ARG A 37 14.42 7.51 1.95
N GLN A 38 15.40 6.83 1.37
CA GLN A 38 15.41 6.50 -0.07
C GLN A 38 14.23 5.62 -0.45
N ALA A 39 13.82 4.68 0.41
CA ALA A 39 12.62 3.89 0.19
C ALA A 39 11.34 4.76 0.17
N LEU A 40 11.20 5.74 1.06
CA LEU A 40 10.08 6.71 1.02
C LEU A 40 10.12 7.59 -0.23
N LEU A 41 11.31 8.00 -0.70
CA LEU A 41 11.49 8.73 -1.97
C LEU A 41 10.95 7.94 -3.16
N GLY A 42 11.41 6.69 -3.31
CA GLY A 42 10.94 5.79 -4.37
C GLY A 42 9.43 5.52 -4.27
N ALA A 43 8.94 5.16 -3.08
CA ALA A 43 7.53 4.90 -2.83
C ALA A 43 6.63 6.11 -3.11
N GLY A 44 7.08 7.31 -2.72
CA GLY A 44 6.34 8.55 -2.92
C GLY A 44 6.11 8.87 -4.41
N GLY A 45 7.12 8.58 -5.24
CA GLY A 45 7.03 8.66 -6.70
C GLY A 45 6.13 7.57 -7.29
N HIS A 46 6.38 6.31 -6.92
CA HIS A 46 5.62 5.13 -7.37
C HIS A 46 4.13 5.28 -7.14
N PHE A 47 3.72 5.63 -5.92
CA PHE A 47 2.31 5.84 -5.58
C PHE A 47 1.75 7.22 -5.98
N ARG A 48 2.58 8.09 -6.57
CA ARG A 48 2.24 9.47 -6.97
C ARG A 48 1.68 10.32 -5.81
N VAL A 49 2.21 10.12 -4.61
CA VAL A 49 1.84 10.86 -3.39
C VAL A 49 2.84 11.93 -3.00
N ALA A 50 4.01 12.00 -3.66
CA ALA A 50 5.04 13.00 -3.36
C ALA A 50 4.52 14.45 -3.42
N ARG A 51 3.62 14.73 -4.36
CA ARG A 51 2.97 16.04 -4.53
C ARG A 51 2.12 16.50 -3.32
N ASN A 52 1.77 15.58 -2.41
CA ASN A 52 0.93 15.91 -1.27
C ASN A 52 1.71 16.70 -0.19
N LEU A 53 3.04 16.54 -0.15
CA LEU A 53 3.92 17.19 0.81
C LEU A 53 4.84 18.18 0.07
N PRO A 54 4.64 19.49 0.21
CA PRO A 54 5.51 20.50 -0.41
C PRO A 54 6.94 20.42 0.14
N THR A 55 7.94 20.53 -0.73
CA THR A 55 9.37 20.53 -0.33
C THR A 55 9.74 21.77 0.49
N LYS A 56 9.06 22.90 0.25
CA LYS A 56 9.26 24.16 0.96
C LYS A 56 9.24 24.01 2.49
N TYR A 57 8.44 23.09 3.03
CA TYR A 57 8.41 22.82 4.47
C TYR A 57 9.78 22.36 4.98
N GLU A 58 10.34 21.33 4.34
CA GLU A 58 11.61 20.73 4.70
C GLU A 58 12.77 21.68 4.40
N GLU A 59 12.75 22.34 3.23
CA GLU A 59 13.74 23.34 2.83
C GLU A 59 13.85 24.49 3.85
N SER A 60 12.71 25.03 4.30
CA SER A 60 12.69 26.13 5.26
C SER A 60 13.26 25.77 6.64
N ARG A 61 13.32 24.48 6.95
CA ARG A 61 13.80 23.93 8.23
C ARG A 61 15.14 23.19 8.09
N LYS A 62 15.74 23.19 6.89
CA LYS A 62 16.97 22.44 6.55
C LYS A 62 16.85 20.94 6.86
N LEU A 63 15.66 20.37 6.66
CA LEU A 63 15.38 18.95 6.83
C LEU A 63 15.55 18.23 5.50
N GLU A 64 15.89 16.95 5.57
CA GLU A 64 15.88 16.10 4.40
C GLU A 64 14.46 15.70 3.99
N ARG A 65 14.28 15.37 2.71
CA ARG A 65 12.97 15.01 2.17
C ARG A 65 12.41 13.77 2.88
N TYR A 66 11.19 13.89 3.39
CA TYR A 66 10.48 12.89 4.21
C TYR A 66 11.06 12.60 5.60
N GLU A 67 12.05 13.36 6.08
CA GLU A 67 12.56 13.20 7.45
C GLU A 67 11.45 13.28 8.52
N PRO A 68 10.52 14.27 8.52
CA PRO A 68 9.42 14.32 9.49
C PRO A 68 8.47 13.11 9.40
N VAL A 69 8.22 12.62 8.17
CA VAL A 69 7.36 11.46 7.94
C VAL A 69 8.03 10.21 8.51
N LEU A 70 9.32 10.04 8.25
CA LEU A 70 10.07 8.89 8.72
C LEU A 70 10.15 8.85 10.24
N ASP A 71 10.39 9.98 10.87
CA ASP A 71 10.37 10.14 12.34
C ASP A 71 9.02 9.72 12.94
N ILE A 72 7.92 10.09 12.30
CA ILE A 72 6.58 9.69 12.73
C ILE A 72 6.42 8.18 12.59
N LEU A 73 6.79 7.60 11.45
CA LEU A 73 6.66 6.18 11.15
C LEU A 73 7.52 5.31 12.07
N ASN A 74 8.74 5.73 12.39
CA ASN A 74 9.67 4.97 13.24
C ASN A 74 9.26 4.96 14.72
N LYS A 75 8.43 5.91 15.14
CA LYS A 75 7.85 5.97 16.50
C LYS A 75 6.55 5.18 16.64
N LEU A 76 6.06 4.54 15.57
CA LEU A 76 4.83 3.76 15.62
C LEU A 76 5.06 2.42 16.33
N GLY A 77 4.17 2.09 17.26
CA GLY A 77 4.09 0.76 17.87
C GLY A 77 3.39 -0.26 16.97
N PRO A 78 3.09 -1.46 17.51
CA PRO A 78 2.41 -2.52 16.75
C PRO A 78 1.04 -2.10 16.21
N VAL A 79 0.81 -2.37 14.93
CA VAL A 79 -0.48 -2.16 14.26
C VAL A 79 -1.24 -3.49 14.19
N THR A 80 -2.48 -3.49 14.66
CA THR A 80 -3.36 -4.65 14.78
C THR A 80 -4.73 -4.35 14.18
N HIS A 81 -5.51 -5.39 13.85
CA HIS A 81 -6.87 -5.20 13.32
C HIS A 81 -7.78 -4.37 14.26
N LYS A 82 -7.49 -4.35 15.57
CA LYS A 82 -8.28 -3.61 16.57
C LYS A 82 -7.95 -2.12 16.63
N ASN A 83 -6.71 -1.73 16.29
CA ASN A 83 -6.24 -0.34 16.44
C ASN A 83 -5.83 0.32 15.11
N VAL A 84 -5.92 -0.38 13.98
CA VAL A 84 -5.45 0.14 12.68
C VAL A 84 -6.11 1.45 12.29
N THR A 85 -7.41 1.61 12.55
CA THR A 85 -8.15 2.84 12.22
C THR A 85 -7.68 4.03 13.04
N SER A 86 -7.49 3.84 14.35
CA SER A 86 -6.99 4.91 15.23
C SER A 86 -5.54 5.26 14.89
N ILE A 87 -4.66 4.26 14.73
CA ILE A 87 -3.25 4.52 14.37
C ILE A 87 -3.14 5.25 13.04
N VAL A 88 -3.92 4.87 12.02
CA VAL A 88 -3.92 5.59 10.73
C VAL A 88 -4.39 7.03 10.91
N SER A 89 -5.45 7.27 11.66
CA SER A 89 -5.96 8.61 11.95
C SER A 89 -4.91 9.47 12.66
N ASP A 90 -4.31 8.95 13.73
CA ASP A 90 -3.30 9.66 14.52
C ASP A 90 -2.04 9.94 13.70
N THR A 91 -1.58 8.96 12.91
CA THR A 91 -0.43 9.11 12.02
C THR A 91 -0.72 10.15 10.93
N GLN A 92 -1.94 10.13 10.37
CA GLN A 92 -2.36 11.12 9.39
C GLN A 92 -2.37 12.52 9.99
N GLN A 93 -2.90 12.69 11.20
CA GLN A 93 -2.94 13.99 11.87
C GLN A 93 -1.52 14.51 12.14
N ARG A 94 -0.61 13.67 12.63
CA ARG A 94 0.79 14.04 12.88
C ARG A 94 1.51 14.46 11.60
N ILE A 95 1.37 13.71 10.51
CA ILE A 95 1.95 14.10 9.22
C ILE A 95 1.29 15.38 8.71
N SER A 96 -0.04 15.48 8.82
CA SER A 96 -0.80 16.65 8.36
C SER A 96 -0.33 17.93 9.05
N SER A 97 -0.14 17.91 10.37
CA SER A 97 0.27 19.06 11.16
C SER A 97 1.67 19.54 10.80
N GLU A 98 2.61 18.63 10.51
CA GLU A 98 3.95 19.00 10.03
C GLU A 98 3.83 19.80 8.72
N TYR A 99 3.01 19.35 7.77
CA TYR A 99 2.96 19.98 6.44
C TYR A 99 1.86 21.04 6.28
N GLY A 100 1.39 21.66 7.36
CA GLY A 100 0.42 22.77 7.31
C GLY A 100 -1.04 22.33 7.14
N ASN A 101 -1.45 21.28 7.87
CA ASN A 101 -2.81 20.75 7.91
C ASN A 101 -3.36 20.25 6.56
N ARG A 102 -2.51 19.56 5.79
CA ARG A 102 -2.87 19.03 4.46
C ARG A 102 -3.63 17.71 4.54
N ASN A 103 -4.43 17.41 3.51
CA ASN A 103 -5.03 16.09 3.36
C ASN A 103 -3.97 15.08 2.88
N VAL A 104 -3.54 14.21 3.80
CA VAL A 104 -2.44 13.25 3.58
C VAL A 104 -2.88 11.79 3.76
N LEU A 105 -4.18 11.50 3.93
CA LEU A 105 -4.67 10.14 4.25
C LEU A 105 -4.19 9.06 3.26
N SER A 106 -4.21 9.35 1.96
CA SER A 106 -3.71 8.40 0.95
C SER A 106 -2.20 8.16 1.10
N LEU A 107 -1.42 9.23 1.34
CA LEU A 107 0.01 9.11 1.56
C LEU A 107 0.31 8.30 2.83
N THR A 108 -0.37 8.64 3.94
CA THR A 108 -0.23 7.98 5.23
C THR A 108 -0.46 6.48 5.10
N THR A 109 -1.58 6.08 4.51
CA THR A 109 -1.92 4.66 4.36
C THR A 109 -0.97 3.90 3.43
N LYS A 110 -0.46 4.53 2.36
CA LYS A 110 0.53 3.93 1.45
C LYS A 110 1.88 3.69 2.14
N PHE A 111 2.38 4.66 2.88
CA PHE A 111 3.64 4.50 3.61
C PHE A 111 3.50 3.54 4.81
N MET A 112 2.39 3.61 5.53
CA MET A 112 2.11 2.64 6.59
C MET A 112 1.94 1.21 6.06
N TRP A 113 1.32 1.03 4.88
CA TRP A 113 1.23 -0.29 4.24
C TRP A 113 2.61 -0.83 3.87
N LEU A 114 3.53 0.00 3.36
CA LEU A 114 4.90 -0.46 3.13
C LEU A 114 5.65 -0.80 4.43
N LYS A 115 5.32 -0.18 5.56
CA LYS A 115 5.98 -0.50 6.84
C LYS A 115 5.39 -1.73 7.53
N PHE A 116 4.07 -1.89 7.50
CA PHE A 116 3.36 -2.90 8.30
C PHE A 116 2.62 -3.96 7.47
N ARG A 117 2.32 -3.67 6.20
CA ARG A 117 1.43 -4.46 5.33
C ARG A 117 0.08 -4.67 6.03
N SER A 118 -0.41 -5.91 6.13
CA SER A 118 -1.63 -6.21 6.90
C SER A 118 -1.40 -5.91 8.38
N PRO A 119 -2.29 -5.17 9.05
CA PRO A 119 -3.68 -4.90 8.69
C PRO A 119 -3.94 -3.53 8.02
N VAL A 120 -2.90 -2.77 7.68
CA VAL A 120 -3.04 -1.46 7.02
C VAL A 120 -3.52 -1.68 5.58
N ARG A 121 -4.42 -0.83 5.10
CA ARG A 121 -4.95 -0.88 3.74
C ARG A 121 -4.71 0.44 3.03
N ILE A 122 -4.42 0.38 1.73
CA ILE A 122 -4.13 1.57 0.94
C ILE A 122 -5.44 2.33 0.67
N TYR A 123 -5.56 3.52 1.26
CA TYR A 123 -6.67 4.41 0.95
C TYR A 123 -6.38 5.13 -0.37
N ASP A 124 -6.98 4.64 -1.46
CA ASP A 124 -6.91 5.27 -2.78
C ASP A 124 -8.28 5.80 -3.23
N ARG A 125 -8.29 6.90 -3.99
CA ARG A 125 -9.52 7.52 -4.48
C ARG A 125 -10.36 6.52 -5.28
N GLN A 126 -9.74 5.72 -6.14
CA GLN A 126 -10.46 4.80 -7.03
C GLN A 126 -11.02 3.63 -6.22
N ALA A 127 -10.22 3.01 -5.36
CA ALA A 127 -10.71 1.94 -4.48
C ALA A 127 -11.87 2.41 -3.59
N ARG A 128 -11.79 3.63 -3.05
CA ARG A 128 -12.88 4.26 -2.29
C ARG A 128 -14.16 4.42 -3.11
N ILE A 129 -14.04 4.87 -4.37
CA ILE A 129 -15.20 4.98 -5.29
C ILE A 129 -15.82 3.61 -5.51
N ALA A 130 -15.00 2.58 -5.79
CA ALA A 130 -15.48 1.22 -6.01
C ALA A 130 -16.19 0.63 -4.77
N LEU A 131 -15.74 0.99 -3.57
CA LEU A 131 -16.36 0.58 -2.31
C LEU A 131 -17.54 1.47 -1.89
N GLY A 132 -17.83 2.57 -2.60
CA GLY A 132 -18.94 3.46 -2.28
C GLY A 132 -18.78 4.26 -0.97
N THR A 133 -17.56 4.45 -0.47
CA THR A 133 -17.33 5.10 0.83
C THR A 133 -17.07 6.61 0.71
N LYS A 134 -17.34 7.36 1.79
CA LYS A 134 -17.20 8.84 1.78
C LYS A 134 -15.73 9.27 1.74
N PRO A 135 -15.39 10.39 1.08
CA PRO A 135 -14.04 10.95 1.13
C PRO A 135 -13.60 11.26 2.58
N GLY A 136 -12.43 10.78 2.97
CA GLY A 136 -11.83 11.00 4.29
C GLY A 136 -12.21 9.95 5.33
N ASP A 137 -13.20 9.11 5.06
CA ASP A 137 -13.70 8.12 6.01
C ASP A 137 -12.92 6.80 5.90
N PHE A 138 -11.75 6.77 6.53
CA PHE A 138 -10.92 5.57 6.54
C PHE A 138 -11.58 4.40 7.27
N ALA A 139 -12.38 4.66 8.32
CA ALA A 139 -13.05 3.61 9.08
C ALA A 139 -14.08 2.88 8.21
N ALA A 140 -14.97 3.62 7.54
CA ALA A 140 -15.94 3.04 6.61
C ALA A 140 -15.24 2.37 5.41
N PHE A 141 -14.17 2.98 4.88
CA PHE A 141 -13.36 2.35 3.84
C PHE A 141 -12.80 1.00 4.30
N ASN A 142 -12.24 0.94 5.50
CA ASN A 142 -11.66 -0.27 6.06
C ASN A 142 -12.73 -1.36 6.29
N GLU A 143 -13.90 -1.00 6.81
CA GLU A 143 -15.00 -1.95 6.97
C GLU A 143 -15.49 -2.50 5.61
N ALA A 144 -15.79 -1.61 4.67
CA ALA A 144 -16.25 -1.99 3.33
C ALA A 144 -15.23 -2.87 2.60
N PHE A 145 -13.94 -2.58 2.76
CA PHE A 145 -12.87 -3.41 2.21
C PHE A 145 -12.88 -4.81 2.82
N SER A 146 -13.01 -4.95 4.15
CA SER A 146 -13.09 -6.26 4.82
C SER A 146 -14.24 -7.10 4.26
N SER A 147 -15.43 -6.51 4.14
CA SER A 147 -16.60 -7.20 3.60
C SER A 147 -16.41 -7.59 2.14
N CYS A 148 -15.78 -6.71 1.34
CA CYS A 148 -15.47 -6.99 -0.06
C CYS A 148 -14.44 -8.11 -0.20
N TYR A 149 -13.39 -8.11 0.61
CA TYR A 149 -12.38 -9.16 0.62
C TYR A 149 -12.98 -10.51 1.01
N ALA A 150 -13.79 -10.58 2.07
CA ALA A 150 -14.46 -11.81 2.46
C ALA A 150 -15.34 -12.38 1.33
N ARG A 151 -16.03 -11.51 0.58
CA ARG A 151 -16.86 -11.91 -0.57
C ARG A 151 -16.03 -12.48 -1.73
N PHE A 152 -14.82 -11.98 -1.97
CA PHE A 152 -13.99 -12.35 -3.11
C PHE A 152 -12.81 -13.28 -2.75
N GLN A 153 -12.72 -13.72 -1.50
CA GLN A 153 -11.57 -14.45 -0.98
C GLN A 153 -11.23 -15.68 -1.84
N GLU A 154 -12.20 -16.55 -2.10
CA GLU A 154 -12.00 -17.77 -2.89
C GLU A 154 -11.50 -17.46 -4.32
N GLN A 155 -12.02 -16.39 -4.94
CA GLN A 155 -11.62 -15.99 -6.29
C GLN A 155 -10.18 -15.46 -6.31
N ILE A 156 -9.78 -14.71 -5.27
CA ILE A 156 -8.41 -14.21 -5.11
C ILE A 156 -7.46 -15.38 -4.87
N GLU A 157 -7.81 -16.31 -3.99
CA GLU A 157 -7.02 -17.52 -3.71
C GLU A 157 -6.84 -18.38 -4.96
N GLN A 158 -7.91 -18.58 -5.75
CA GLN A 158 -7.85 -19.28 -7.02
C GLN A 158 -6.94 -18.57 -8.03
N ALA A 159 -7.04 -17.25 -8.14
CA ALA A 159 -6.18 -16.46 -9.02
C ALA A 159 -4.71 -16.55 -8.60
N CYS A 160 -4.40 -16.51 -7.30
CA CYS A 160 -3.06 -16.77 -6.76
C CYS A 160 -2.56 -18.17 -7.11
N GLY A 161 -3.40 -19.20 -6.94
CA GLY A 161 -3.04 -20.59 -7.28
C GLY A 161 -2.75 -20.80 -8.77
N ASN A 162 -3.38 -20.00 -9.64
CA ASN A 162 -3.13 -20.02 -11.07
C ASN A 162 -1.87 -19.25 -11.51
N LEU A 163 -1.24 -18.48 -10.62
CA LEU A 163 -0.07 -17.65 -10.98
C LEU A 163 1.11 -18.48 -11.49
N SER A 164 1.30 -19.70 -10.97
CA SER A 164 2.35 -20.62 -11.44
C SER A 164 2.23 -20.98 -12.92
N LYS A 165 1.01 -20.93 -13.49
CA LYS A 165 0.77 -21.19 -14.92
C LYS A 165 1.19 -20.03 -15.81
N VAL A 166 1.35 -18.83 -15.25
CA VAL A 166 1.67 -17.60 -15.99
C VAL A 166 2.97 -16.95 -15.51
N ILE A 167 3.71 -17.58 -14.60
CA ILE A 167 5.01 -17.11 -14.13
C ILE A 167 6.04 -16.88 -15.24
N PRO A 168 6.05 -17.62 -16.39
CA PRO A 168 6.98 -17.32 -17.48
C PRO A 168 6.79 -15.92 -18.10
N TYR A 169 5.64 -15.27 -17.84
CA TYR A 169 5.34 -13.91 -18.29
C TYR A 169 5.59 -12.86 -17.20
N SER A 170 6.17 -13.25 -16.07
CA SER A 170 6.52 -12.34 -14.98
C SER A 170 7.92 -11.73 -15.18
N VAL A 171 8.24 -10.74 -14.37
CA VAL A 171 9.56 -10.09 -14.34
C VAL A 171 10.64 -11.01 -13.77
N GLU A 172 10.26 -12.06 -13.04
CA GLU A 172 11.16 -13.07 -12.50
C GLU A 172 10.67 -14.49 -12.89
N PRO A 173 10.83 -14.87 -14.16
CA PRO A 173 10.27 -16.13 -14.68
C PRO A 173 10.94 -17.39 -14.08
N THR A 174 12.06 -17.23 -13.37
CA THR A 174 12.84 -18.30 -12.75
C THR A 174 12.62 -18.42 -11.24
N MET A 175 11.70 -17.65 -10.65
CA MET A 175 11.36 -17.75 -9.23
C MET A 175 10.91 -19.19 -8.91
N LYS A 176 11.40 -19.74 -7.80
CA LYS A 176 11.09 -21.12 -7.43
C LYS A 176 9.65 -21.24 -6.95
N GLU A 177 9.02 -22.37 -7.26
CA GLU A 177 7.61 -22.57 -6.95
C GLU A 177 7.28 -22.43 -5.45
N TYR A 178 8.16 -22.87 -4.55
CA TYR A 178 7.93 -22.73 -3.12
C TYR A 178 7.99 -21.25 -2.66
N GLU A 179 8.83 -20.43 -3.29
CA GLU A 179 8.95 -18.99 -2.99
C GLU A 179 7.69 -18.27 -3.43
N LEU A 180 7.22 -18.57 -4.65
CA LEU A 180 5.95 -18.08 -5.17
C LEU A 180 4.79 -18.44 -4.24
N ARG A 181 4.62 -19.72 -3.92
CA ARG A 181 3.53 -20.22 -3.06
C ARG A 181 3.56 -19.56 -1.68
N SER A 182 4.76 -19.42 -1.10
CA SER A 182 4.95 -18.74 0.18
C SER A 182 4.48 -17.28 0.11
N LEU A 183 4.85 -16.55 -0.94
CA LEU A 183 4.47 -15.15 -1.13
C LEU A 183 2.96 -14.97 -1.34
N VAL A 184 2.37 -15.68 -2.30
CA VAL A 184 0.97 -15.46 -2.73
C VAL A 184 -0.07 -16.00 -1.74
N SER A 185 0.35 -16.87 -0.82
CA SER A 185 -0.51 -17.36 0.28
C SER A 185 -0.59 -16.38 1.44
N THR A 186 0.25 -15.35 1.49
CA THR A 186 0.17 -14.35 2.55
C THR A 186 -1.07 -13.47 2.40
N LYS A 187 -1.74 -13.21 3.53
CA LYS A 187 -2.94 -12.37 3.58
C LYS A 187 -2.73 -10.99 2.97
N TRP A 188 -1.61 -10.34 3.27
CA TRP A 188 -1.33 -8.99 2.76
C TRP A 188 -1.18 -8.95 1.23
N PHE A 189 -0.65 -10.03 0.62
CA PHE A 189 -0.50 -10.10 -0.83
C PHE A 189 -1.87 -10.22 -1.50
N GLN A 190 -2.73 -11.07 -0.93
CA GLN A 190 -4.11 -11.24 -1.39
C GLN A 190 -4.96 -9.98 -1.18
N GLU A 191 -4.83 -9.30 -0.04
CA GLU A 191 -5.48 -8.00 0.19
C GLU A 191 -5.02 -6.97 -0.87
N ARG A 192 -3.73 -6.98 -1.24
CA ARG A 192 -3.20 -6.04 -2.24
C ARG A 192 -3.69 -6.34 -3.67
N ILE A 193 -4.00 -7.59 -4.00
CA ILE A 193 -4.70 -7.94 -5.25
C ILE A 193 -6.08 -7.28 -5.28
N LEU A 194 -6.82 -7.32 -4.17
CA LEU A 194 -8.11 -6.65 -4.08
C LEU A 194 -7.97 -5.12 -4.24
N ASP A 195 -6.94 -4.49 -3.67
CA ASP A 195 -6.70 -3.06 -3.89
C ASP A 195 -6.58 -2.73 -5.39
N ILE A 196 -5.81 -3.52 -6.16
CA ILE A 196 -5.64 -3.31 -7.60
C ILE A 196 -6.94 -3.55 -8.35
N TYR A 197 -7.69 -4.59 -7.98
CA TYR A 197 -9.00 -4.85 -8.55
C TYR A 197 -9.94 -3.65 -8.34
N LEU A 198 -10.06 -3.18 -7.09
CA LEU A 198 -10.91 -2.04 -6.73
C LEU A 198 -10.47 -0.74 -7.39
N TRP A 199 -9.16 -0.52 -7.52
CA TRP A 199 -8.61 0.61 -8.26
C TRP A 199 -9.13 0.60 -9.71
N ASN A 200 -9.00 -0.54 -10.40
CA ASN A 200 -9.52 -0.68 -11.77
C ASN A 200 -11.05 -0.48 -11.83
N GLN A 201 -11.83 -0.94 -10.84
CA GLN A 201 -13.29 -0.73 -10.83
C GLN A 201 -13.69 0.74 -10.65
N GLY A 202 -12.98 1.49 -9.79
CA GLY A 202 -13.29 2.89 -9.50
C GLY A 202 -12.71 3.90 -10.48
N SER A 203 -12.04 3.43 -11.54
CA SER A 203 -11.60 4.24 -12.68
C SER A 203 -12.68 4.42 -13.77
N LYS A 204 -13.82 3.75 -13.60
CA LYS A 204 -14.97 3.82 -14.50
C LYS A 204 -15.81 5.06 -14.30
#